data_AF-A0A975EMK5-F1
#
_entry.id   AF-A0A975EMK5-F1
#
_cell.length_a   1.000
_cell.length_b   1.000
_cell.length_c   1.000
_cell.angle_alpha   90.00
_cell.angle_beta   90.00
_cell.angle_gamma   90.00
#
_symmetry.space_group_name_H-M   'P 1'
#
loop_
_entity.id
_entity.type
_entity.pdbx_description
1 polymer ?
#
loop_
_entity_poly.entity_id
_entity_poly.type
_entity_poly.pdbx_seq_one_letter_code
_entity_poly.pdbx_strand_id
1 'polypeptide(L)'
;MFDQTQTARDRAPKITVVTTMKDEGPYILDWIARYRSLGVTDFVVFTNDCSDPTDHILRCLNRLGCVHHRFNRVMRRGPHKSALMWAQYEPAVREADWVMVIDVDEYLQINVGDGTLPSLINMYPEVDAISFVWRVFGNGGVKEISDTPVPLQFTKAIAREGAATENRFFKTLHRNSPKFARLGVHRPFLADGPKGINWILPDGTSLTEEEIEKALFAVGHYGYTGAQLNHYALRSLDGFLVKKLRGRANHHTKTIEDGYWRRFDHSVEDDSSLAENFDAAMQIRERFLRIEDLRKWHEEALDWHRKRARQARKDPDILAMLEKLQQEQTA
;
A
#
# COMPACT_ATOMS: atom_id res chain seq x y z
N MET A 1 -34.76 4.70 30.96
CA MET A 1 -34.14 4.89 29.63
C MET A 1 -32.65 4.95 29.86
N PHE A 2 -31.96 3.83 29.67
CA PHE A 2 -30.50 3.81 29.73
C PHE A 2 -29.98 4.33 28.40
N ASP A 3 -29.22 5.41 28.48
CA ASP A 3 -28.57 6.06 27.36
C ASP A 3 -27.59 5.09 26.68
N GLN A 4 -27.98 4.58 25.51
CA GLN A 4 -27.16 3.67 24.70
C GLN A 4 -26.03 4.39 23.95
N THR A 5 -25.89 5.71 24.07
CA THR A 5 -24.90 6.47 23.28
C THR A 5 -23.48 6.42 23.84
N GLN A 6 -23.30 5.94 25.08
CA GLN A 6 -21.99 5.99 25.75
C GLN A 6 -21.16 4.69 25.66
N THR A 7 -21.72 3.58 25.18
CA THR A 7 -21.01 2.26 25.14
C THR A 7 -20.20 2.00 23.87
N ALA A 8 -20.35 2.83 22.83
CA ALA A 8 -19.63 2.64 21.56
C ALA A 8 -18.21 3.24 21.54
N ARG A 9 -17.82 4.03 22.55
CA ARG A 9 -16.51 4.72 22.61
C ARG A 9 -15.36 3.88 23.19
N ASP A 10 -15.63 2.68 23.71
CA ASP A 10 -14.63 1.91 24.49
C ASP A 10 -13.97 0.74 23.74
N ARG A 11 -14.39 0.43 22.50
CA ARG A 11 -13.69 -0.58 21.69
C ARG A 11 -12.81 0.09 20.65
N ALA A 12 -11.58 -0.40 20.49
CA ALA A 12 -10.72 0.01 19.37
C ALA A 12 -11.44 -0.26 18.03
N PRO A 13 -11.35 0.66 17.05
CA PRO A 13 -12.06 0.51 15.78
C PRO A 13 -11.56 -0.70 15.00
N LYS A 14 -12.48 -1.44 14.37
CA LYS A 14 -12.15 -2.47 13.38
C LYS A 14 -11.72 -1.80 12.08
N ILE A 15 -10.46 -1.97 11.69
CA ILE A 15 -9.88 -1.38 10.49
C ILE A 15 -9.50 -2.52 9.54
N THR A 16 -10.15 -2.56 8.36
CA THR A 16 -9.86 -3.55 7.33
C THR A 16 -9.07 -2.94 6.17
N VAL A 17 -7.94 -3.56 5.84
CA VAL A 17 -7.21 -3.26 4.60
C VAL A 17 -7.53 -4.28 3.52
N VAL A 18 -7.87 -3.80 2.33
CA VAL A 18 -8.08 -4.62 1.14
C VAL A 18 -6.91 -4.40 0.17
N THR A 19 -6.35 -5.48 -0.36
CA THR A 19 -5.26 -5.39 -1.33
C THR A 19 -5.29 -6.52 -2.36
N THR A 20 -4.57 -6.32 -3.45
CA THR A 20 -4.38 -7.31 -4.51
C THR A 20 -2.91 -7.56 -4.76
N MET A 21 -2.53 -8.83 -4.88
CA MET A 21 -1.14 -9.23 -5.08
C MET A 21 -0.97 -10.16 -6.28
N LYS A 22 0.23 -10.14 -6.86
CA LYS A 22 0.70 -11.10 -7.86
C LYS A 22 2.22 -11.15 -7.74
N ASP A 23 2.82 -12.25 -7.34
CA ASP A 23 4.29 -12.34 -7.21
C ASP A 23 4.90 -11.27 -6.28
N GLU A 24 4.35 -11.13 -5.08
CA GLU A 24 4.78 -10.15 -4.06
C GLU A 24 5.39 -10.83 -2.83
N GLY A 25 5.68 -12.13 -2.90
CA GLY A 25 6.06 -12.99 -1.78
C GLY A 25 7.09 -12.39 -0.82
N PRO A 26 8.21 -11.82 -1.31
CA PRO A 26 9.24 -11.23 -0.45
C PRO A 26 8.77 -10.08 0.45
N TYR A 27 7.65 -9.44 0.12
CA TYR A 27 7.22 -8.18 0.77
C TYR A 27 6.04 -8.36 1.72
N ILE A 28 5.39 -9.53 1.70
CA ILE A 28 4.11 -9.77 2.38
C ILE A 28 4.25 -9.66 3.90
N LEU A 29 5.27 -10.31 4.48
CA LEU A 29 5.43 -10.37 5.94
C LEU A 29 5.70 -8.97 6.52
N ASP A 30 6.56 -8.20 5.86
CA ASP A 30 6.93 -6.84 6.27
C ASP A 30 5.73 -5.90 6.20
N TRP A 31 4.98 -5.97 5.11
CA TRP A 31 3.83 -5.12 4.86
C TRP A 31 2.70 -5.42 5.85
N ILE A 32 2.36 -6.69 6.06
CA ILE A 32 1.35 -7.08 7.07
C ILE A 32 1.80 -6.67 8.47
N ALA A 33 3.07 -6.90 8.81
CA ALA A 33 3.61 -6.51 10.09
C ALA A 33 3.50 -5.00 10.34
N ARG A 34 3.79 -4.18 9.32
CA ARG A 34 3.64 -2.73 9.40
C ARG A 34 2.19 -2.31 9.67
N TYR A 35 1.25 -2.79 8.88
CA TYR A 35 -0.14 -2.38 9.04
C TYR A 35 -0.75 -2.92 10.35
N ARG A 36 -0.35 -4.12 10.81
CA ARG A 36 -0.70 -4.60 12.15
C ARG A 36 -0.16 -3.69 13.25
N SER A 37 1.08 -3.20 13.12
CA SER A 37 1.66 -2.27 14.08
C SER A 37 0.94 -0.91 14.10
N LEU A 38 0.20 -0.56 13.04
CA LEU A 38 -0.64 0.64 12.95
C LEU A 38 -2.04 0.46 13.56
N GLY A 39 -2.39 -0.74 14.01
CA GLY A 39 -3.72 -1.05 14.51
C GLY A 39 -4.71 -1.55 13.46
N VAL A 40 -4.25 -1.97 12.27
CA VAL A 40 -5.11 -2.69 11.31
C VAL A 40 -5.50 -4.04 11.91
N THR A 41 -6.80 -4.31 11.96
CA THR A 41 -7.35 -5.53 12.58
C THR A 41 -7.46 -6.67 11.57
N ASP A 42 -7.83 -6.36 10.34
CA ASP A 42 -8.16 -7.35 9.32
C ASP A 42 -7.56 -7.01 7.97
N PHE A 43 -7.22 -8.06 7.22
CA PHE A 43 -6.67 -7.96 5.87
C PHE A 43 -7.49 -8.83 4.94
N VAL A 44 -7.93 -8.28 3.81
CA VAL A 44 -8.52 -9.04 2.72
C VAL A 44 -7.58 -8.97 1.53
N VAL A 45 -6.97 -10.10 1.20
CA VAL A 45 -5.94 -10.20 0.16
C VAL A 45 -6.44 -11.06 -0.99
N PHE A 46 -6.50 -10.47 -2.19
CA PHE A 46 -6.81 -11.18 -3.42
C PHE A 46 -5.54 -11.43 -4.23
N THR A 47 -5.31 -12.66 -4.68
CA THR A 47 -4.17 -12.98 -5.56
C THR A 47 -4.57 -13.22 -7.00
N ASN A 48 -3.66 -12.94 -7.94
CA ASN A 48 -3.88 -13.11 -9.38
C ASN A 48 -2.72 -13.87 -10.00
N ASP A 49 -2.92 -15.16 -10.32
CA ASP A 49 -2.00 -16.00 -11.10
C ASP A 49 -0.52 -15.88 -10.65
N CYS A 50 -0.26 -16.12 -9.35
CA CYS A 50 1.10 -16.06 -8.82
C CYS A 50 1.95 -17.22 -9.35
N SER A 51 3.17 -16.89 -9.76
CA SER A 51 4.24 -17.79 -10.17
C SER A 51 5.30 -17.98 -9.10
N ASP A 52 5.35 -17.10 -8.09
CA ASP A 52 6.16 -17.26 -6.89
C ASP A 52 5.34 -17.88 -5.72
N PRO A 53 5.97 -18.14 -4.55
CA PRO A 53 5.27 -18.62 -3.36
C PRO A 53 4.27 -17.67 -2.68
N THR A 54 3.86 -16.54 -3.27
CA THR A 54 2.87 -15.58 -2.72
C THR A 54 1.64 -16.28 -2.15
N ASP A 55 1.03 -17.19 -2.92
CA ASP A 55 -0.16 -17.92 -2.49
C ASP A 55 0.13 -18.88 -1.32
N HIS A 56 1.33 -19.44 -1.23
CA HIS A 56 1.72 -20.32 -0.13
C HIS A 56 1.84 -19.55 1.19
N ILE A 57 2.47 -18.37 1.15
CA ILE A 57 2.58 -17.45 2.29
C ILE A 57 1.18 -17.04 2.76
N LEU A 58 0.32 -16.57 1.85
CA LEU A 58 -1.02 -16.08 2.18
C LEU A 58 -1.95 -17.20 2.67
N ARG A 59 -1.84 -18.41 2.14
CA ARG A 59 -2.58 -19.58 2.67
C ARG A 59 -2.14 -19.92 4.09
N CYS A 60 -0.84 -19.86 4.39
CA CYS A 60 -0.35 -20.07 5.75
C CYS A 60 -0.90 -19.02 6.71
N LEU A 61 -0.80 -17.73 6.35
CA LEU A 61 -1.36 -16.63 7.14
C LEU A 61 -2.88 -16.75 7.31
N ASN A 62 -3.61 -17.18 6.28
CA ASN A 62 -5.05 -17.38 6.34
C ASN A 62 -5.43 -18.51 7.31
N ARG A 63 -4.70 -19.64 7.32
CA ARG A 63 -4.91 -20.72 8.29
C ARG A 63 -4.66 -20.27 9.74
N LEU A 64 -3.72 -19.35 9.93
CA LEU A 64 -3.40 -18.75 11.22
C LEU A 64 -4.38 -17.65 11.63
N GLY A 65 -5.42 -17.37 10.83
CA GLY A 65 -6.35 -16.27 11.08
C GLY A 65 -5.71 -14.88 10.96
N CYS A 66 -4.56 -14.77 10.30
CA CYS A 66 -3.84 -13.50 10.19
C CYS A 66 -4.36 -12.60 9.06
N VAL A 67 -4.92 -13.20 8.02
CA VAL A 67 -5.51 -12.55 6.83
C VAL A 67 -6.70 -13.36 6.31
N HIS A 68 -7.51 -12.75 5.46
CA HIS A 68 -8.50 -13.42 4.62
C HIS A 68 -7.99 -13.46 3.19
N HIS A 69 -7.51 -14.63 2.75
CA HIS A 69 -6.96 -14.82 1.41
C HIS A 69 -8.01 -15.38 0.44
N ARG A 70 -8.06 -14.82 -0.77
CA ARG A 70 -8.88 -15.31 -1.88
C ARG A 70 -8.07 -15.35 -3.17
N PHE A 71 -8.28 -16.40 -3.96
CA PHE A 71 -7.93 -16.35 -5.37
C PHE A 71 -8.93 -15.43 -6.09
N ASN A 72 -8.43 -14.45 -6.84
CA ASN A 72 -9.31 -13.49 -7.48
C ASN A 72 -10.03 -14.12 -8.67
N ARG A 73 -11.36 -14.10 -8.65
CA ARG A 73 -12.16 -14.42 -9.83
C ARG A 73 -12.23 -13.19 -10.73
N VAL A 74 -11.29 -13.09 -11.67
CA VAL A 74 -11.17 -11.95 -12.58
C VAL A 74 -12.34 -11.88 -13.55
N MET A 75 -13.05 -10.75 -13.52
CA MET A 75 -14.14 -10.41 -14.44
C MET A 75 -13.61 -9.50 -15.57
N ARG A 76 -14.43 -9.22 -16.59
CA ARG A 76 -14.07 -8.39 -17.77
C ARG A 76 -13.47 -7.01 -17.43
N ARG A 77 -13.78 -6.45 -16.26
CA ARG A 77 -13.27 -5.16 -15.75
C ARG A 77 -11.81 -5.20 -15.28
N GLY A 78 -11.16 -6.36 -15.33
CA GLY A 78 -9.77 -6.54 -14.93
C GLY A 78 -9.59 -6.94 -13.46
N PRO A 79 -8.38 -7.39 -13.09
CA PRO A 79 -8.06 -8.00 -11.80
C PRO A 79 -8.40 -7.10 -10.60
N HIS A 80 -7.85 -5.88 -10.49
CA HIS A 80 -8.10 -5.02 -9.31
C HIS A 80 -9.58 -4.67 -9.16
N LYS A 81 -10.24 -4.23 -10.25
CA LYS A 81 -11.67 -3.88 -10.19
C LYS A 81 -12.55 -5.08 -9.84
N SER A 82 -12.11 -6.30 -10.16
CA SER A 82 -12.82 -7.53 -9.78
C SER A 82 -12.62 -7.84 -8.31
N ALA A 83 -11.38 -7.78 -7.81
CA ALA A 83 -11.07 -7.98 -6.40
C ALA A 83 -11.82 -6.99 -5.50
N LEU A 84 -11.77 -5.69 -5.82
CA LEU A 84 -12.50 -4.66 -5.07
C LEU A 84 -14.01 -4.85 -5.10
N MET A 85 -14.55 -5.40 -6.19
CA MET A 85 -15.96 -5.74 -6.24
C MET A 85 -16.29 -6.91 -5.31
N TRP A 86 -15.49 -7.97 -5.33
CA TRP A 86 -15.67 -9.14 -4.45
C TRP A 86 -15.44 -8.81 -2.98
N ALA A 87 -14.46 -7.96 -2.67
CA ALA A 87 -14.09 -7.56 -1.32
C ALA A 87 -15.28 -6.97 -0.53
N GLN A 88 -16.19 -6.28 -1.18
CA GLN A 88 -17.39 -5.71 -0.54
C GLN A 88 -18.31 -6.78 0.09
N TYR A 89 -18.20 -8.03 -0.35
CA TYR A 89 -18.98 -9.14 0.19
C TYR A 89 -18.24 -9.91 1.30
N GLU A 90 -16.96 -9.60 1.55
CA GLU A 90 -16.20 -10.26 2.59
C GLU A 90 -16.69 -9.82 3.99
N PRO A 91 -16.90 -10.75 4.93
CA PRO A 91 -17.35 -10.41 6.28
C PRO A 91 -16.49 -9.34 6.96
N ALA A 92 -15.15 -9.46 6.85
CA ALA A 92 -14.22 -8.49 7.40
C ALA A 92 -14.49 -7.06 6.92
N VAL A 93 -14.79 -6.87 5.63
CA VAL A 93 -15.10 -5.56 5.06
C VAL A 93 -16.49 -5.08 5.52
N ARG A 94 -17.49 -5.96 5.56
CA ARG A 94 -18.87 -5.60 5.96
C ARG A 94 -18.98 -5.25 7.44
N GLU A 95 -18.14 -5.85 8.28
CA GLU A 95 -18.11 -5.65 9.73
C GLU A 95 -17.07 -4.62 10.20
N ALA A 96 -16.26 -4.08 9.29
CA ALA A 96 -15.28 -3.05 9.60
C ALA A 96 -15.96 -1.74 10.00
N ASP A 97 -15.35 -1.00 10.93
CA ASP A 97 -15.70 0.39 11.20
C ASP A 97 -15.03 1.31 10.14
N TRP A 98 -13.84 0.93 9.68
CA TRP A 98 -13.05 1.65 8.67
C TRP A 98 -12.45 0.72 7.62
N VAL A 99 -12.40 1.17 6.37
CA VAL A 99 -11.85 0.40 5.24
C VAL A 99 -10.84 1.24 4.45
N MET A 100 -9.77 0.61 3.99
CA MET A 100 -8.77 1.23 3.12
C MET A 100 -8.28 0.24 2.06
N VAL A 101 -8.03 0.73 0.86
CA VAL A 101 -7.36 -0.03 -0.21
C VAL A 101 -5.92 0.46 -0.31
N ILE A 102 -4.95 -0.44 -0.12
CA ILE A 102 -3.52 -0.13 -0.13
C ILE A 102 -2.76 -1.18 -0.94
N ASP A 103 -1.80 -0.74 -1.75
CA ASP A 103 -0.91 -1.60 -2.51
C ASP A 103 0.30 -2.05 -1.66
N VAL A 104 0.86 -3.23 -1.95
CA VAL A 104 1.95 -3.82 -1.15
C VAL A 104 3.30 -3.08 -1.29
N ASP A 105 3.39 -2.11 -2.20
CA ASP A 105 4.51 -1.17 -2.30
C ASP A 105 4.25 0.17 -1.56
N GLU A 106 3.17 0.26 -0.78
CA GLU A 106 2.79 1.46 -0.03
C GLU A 106 2.79 1.24 1.49
N TYR A 107 3.58 2.03 2.21
CA TYR A 107 3.73 1.94 3.66
C TYR A 107 3.29 3.24 4.32
N LEU A 108 2.21 3.16 5.11
CA LEU A 108 1.69 4.30 5.85
C LEU A 108 2.58 4.64 7.04
N GLN A 109 2.81 5.93 7.26
CA GLN A 109 3.49 6.51 8.40
C GLN A 109 2.58 7.55 9.06
N ILE A 110 2.28 7.37 10.35
CA ILE A 110 1.50 8.32 11.15
C ILE A 110 2.48 9.11 12.02
N ASN A 111 2.40 10.44 11.95
CA ASN A 111 3.36 11.37 12.56
C ASN A 111 2.83 12.07 13.82
N VAL A 112 1.69 11.60 14.31
CA VAL A 112 0.88 12.25 15.35
C VAL A 112 0.38 11.22 16.34
N GLY A 113 0.06 11.68 17.55
CA GLY A 113 -0.39 10.81 18.63
C GLY A 113 0.64 9.74 18.96
N ASP A 114 0.19 8.49 19.09
CA ASP A 114 1.05 7.32 19.34
C ASP A 114 1.56 6.63 18.05
N GLY A 115 1.37 7.26 16.89
CA GLY A 115 1.78 6.71 15.60
C GLY A 115 0.85 5.61 15.06
N THR A 116 -0.37 5.47 15.59
CA THR A 116 -1.36 4.48 15.14
C THR A 116 -2.56 5.11 14.41
N LEU A 117 -3.25 4.30 13.59
CA LEU A 117 -4.48 4.71 12.91
C LEU A 117 -5.61 5.05 13.89
N PRO A 118 -5.88 4.27 14.96
CA PRO A 118 -6.85 4.66 15.97
C PRO A 118 -6.57 6.03 16.59
N SER A 119 -5.31 6.35 16.92
CA SER A 119 -4.98 7.66 17.47
C SER A 119 -5.22 8.77 16.46
N LEU A 120 -4.90 8.58 15.19
CA LEU A 120 -5.21 9.56 14.13
C LEU A 120 -6.73 9.79 13.99
N ILE A 121 -7.51 8.71 13.91
CA ILE A 121 -8.97 8.78 13.77
C ILE A 121 -9.59 9.52 14.97
N ASN A 122 -9.12 9.26 16.19
CA ASN A 122 -9.66 9.86 17.41
C ASN A 122 -9.44 11.37 17.50
N MET A 123 -8.45 11.93 16.79
CA MET A 123 -8.28 13.40 16.70
C MET A 123 -9.36 14.07 15.86
N TYR A 124 -10.04 13.33 14.98
CA TYR A 124 -11.05 13.84 14.06
C TYR A 124 -12.35 13.02 14.17
N PRO A 125 -13.09 13.08 15.29
CA PRO A 125 -14.20 12.16 15.59
C PRO A 125 -15.35 12.19 14.55
N GLU A 126 -15.57 13.34 13.92
CA GLU A 126 -16.62 13.56 12.91
C GLU A 126 -16.13 13.27 11.48
N VAL A 127 -14.93 12.73 11.29
CA VAL A 127 -14.39 12.47 9.95
C VAL A 127 -15.06 11.25 9.30
N ASP A 128 -15.35 11.36 8.01
CA ASP A 128 -15.85 10.27 7.18
C ASP A 128 -14.73 9.63 6.35
N ALA A 129 -13.71 10.41 5.96
CA ALA A 129 -12.60 9.94 5.14
C ALA A 129 -11.30 10.74 5.38
N ILE A 130 -10.17 10.04 5.37
CA ILE A 130 -8.82 10.61 5.47
C ILE A 130 -8.02 10.15 4.25
N SER A 131 -7.53 11.09 3.44
CA SER A 131 -6.69 10.80 2.28
C SER A 131 -5.20 10.94 2.61
N PHE A 132 -4.47 9.84 2.58
CA PHE A 132 -3.02 9.79 2.78
C PHE A 132 -2.30 10.00 1.44
N VAL A 133 -1.63 11.14 1.31
CA VAL A 133 -0.92 11.52 0.09
C VAL A 133 0.38 10.73 -0.06
N TRP A 134 0.68 10.30 -1.28
CA TRP A 134 1.91 9.59 -1.62
C TRP A 134 3.12 10.50 -1.50
N ARG A 135 4.09 10.09 -0.68
CA ARG A 135 5.48 10.52 -0.79
C ARG A 135 6.25 9.43 -1.53
N VAL A 136 6.66 9.71 -2.77
CA VAL A 136 7.33 8.71 -3.61
C VAL A 136 8.79 8.56 -3.17
N PHE A 137 9.22 7.32 -3.00
CA PHE A 137 10.61 6.98 -2.69
C PHE A 137 11.28 6.36 -3.91
N GLY A 138 12.45 6.92 -4.26
CA GLY A 138 13.26 6.45 -5.35
C GLY A 138 14.00 5.16 -5.01
N ASN A 139 14.72 4.65 -6.01
CA ASN A 139 15.49 3.43 -5.90
C ASN A 139 16.71 3.57 -4.96
N GLY A 140 17.23 4.79 -4.79
CA GLY A 140 18.37 5.07 -3.91
C GLY A 140 19.68 4.38 -4.31
N GLY A 141 19.81 3.91 -5.55
CA GLY A 141 20.98 3.17 -6.04
C GLY A 141 21.00 1.68 -5.64
N VAL A 142 19.98 1.17 -4.94
CA VAL A 142 19.93 -0.21 -4.47
C VAL A 142 19.68 -1.14 -5.65
N LYS A 143 20.62 -2.04 -5.94
CA LYS A 143 20.54 -2.91 -7.13
C LYS A 143 19.83 -4.23 -6.86
N GLU A 144 20.18 -4.90 -5.77
CA GLU A 144 19.80 -6.29 -5.54
C GLU A 144 18.55 -6.44 -4.66
N ILE A 145 17.88 -7.59 -4.76
CA ILE A 145 16.82 -7.98 -3.81
C ILE A 145 17.47 -8.58 -2.56
N SER A 146 17.19 -7.98 -1.41
CA SER A 146 17.60 -8.44 -0.08
C SER A 146 16.37 -8.82 0.77
N ASP A 147 16.62 -9.44 1.93
CA ASP A 147 15.58 -9.73 2.93
C ASP A 147 15.31 -8.56 3.89
N THR A 148 15.97 -7.41 3.70
CA THR A 148 15.75 -6.24 4.54
C THR A 148 14.37 -5.64 4.21
N PRO A 149 13.54 -5.25 5.19
CA PRO A 149 12.26 -4.64 4.86
C PRO A 149 12.40 -3.35 4.06
N VAL A 150 11.44 -3.10 3.17
CA VAL A 150 11.49 -2.00 2.20
C VAL A 150 11.79 -0.63 2.85
N PRO A 151 11.08 -0.18 3.90
CA PRO A 151 11.36 1.14 4.49
C PRO A 151 12.77 1.29 5.07
N LEU A 152 13.44 0.18 5.43
CA LEU A 152 14.79 0.21 5.99
C LEU A 152 15.88 0.33 4.91
N GLN A 153 15.54 0.10 3.64
CA GLN A 153 16.49 0.18 2.52
C GLN A 153 16.36 1.46 1.71
N PHE A 154 15.14 1.96 1.54
CA PHE A 154 14.84 3.07 0.64
C PHE A 154 14.49 4.30 1.46
N THR A 155 15.49 5.14 1.72
CA THR A 155 15.35 6.34 2.57
C THR A 155 15.50 7.64 1.78
N LYS A 156 15.38 7.59 0.44
CA LYS A 156 15.44 8.78 -0.41
C LYS A 156 14.11 9.00 -1.12
N ALA A 157 13.50 10.16 -0.88
CA ALA A 157 12.17 10.51 -1.34
C ALA A 157 12.17 11.70 -2.29
N ILE A 158 11.03 11.90 -2.97
CA ILE A 158 10.68 13.21 -3.51
C ILE A 158 10.64 14.25 -2.39
N ALA A 159 10.89 15.52 -2.76
CA ALA A 159 10.85 16.64 -1.84
C ALA A 159 9.58 16.63 -0.98
N ARG A 160 9.69 16.95 0.31
CA ARG A 160 8.55 16.97 1.22
C ARG A 160 7.50 17.97 0.74
N GLU A 161 7.95 19.19 0.47
CA GLU A 161 7.16 20.25 -0.15
C GLU A 161 7.11 20.03 -1.67
N GLY A 162 5.99 20.43 -2.28
CA GLY A 162 5.82 20.37 -3.74
C GLY A 162 5.65 21.76 -4.32
N ALA A 163 5.77 21.89 -5.65
CA ALA A 163 5.35 23.10 -6.32
C ALA A 163 3.83 23.32 -6.12
N ALA A 164 3.37 24.57 -6.20
CA ALA A 164 1.96 24.92 -6.00
C ALA A 164 0.98 24.21 -6.96
N THR A 165 1.47 23.70 -8.09
CA THR A 165 0.69 22.97 -9.11
C THR A 165 1.06 21.48 -9.18
N GLU A 166 1.91 21.00 -8.27
CA GLU A 166 2.33 19.61 -8.25
C GLU A 166 1.22 18.73 -7.66
N ASN A 167 0.89 17.67 -8.39
CA ASN A 167 -0.14 16.72 -8.02
C ASN A 167 0.48 15.44 -7.44
N ARG A 168 0.04 15.02 -6.27
CA ARG A 168 0.42 13.73 -5.66
C ARG A 168 -0.81 12.91 -5.35
N PHE A 169 -0.86 11.69 -5.90
CA PHE A 169 -1.97 10.76 -5.65
C PHE A 169 -2.08 10.42 -4.17
N PHE A 170 -3.27 10.02 -3.74
CA PHE A 170 -3.50 9.53 -2.38
C PHE A 170 -4.20 8.17 -2.37
N LYS A 171 -4.20 7.55 -1.19
CA LYS A 171 -5.13 6.49 -0.82
C LYS A 171 -6.00 6.95 0.33
N THR A 172 -7.25 6.53 0.36
CA THR A 172 -8.22 7.00 1.37
C THR A 172 -8.64 5.87 2.30
N LEU A 173 -8.47 6.11 3.60
CA LEU A 173 -9.17 5.39 4.66
C LEU A 173 -10.53 6.05 4.88
N HIS A 174 -11.60 5.28 4.84
CA HIS A 174 -12.95 5.82 4.98
C HIS A 174 -13.78 5.00 5.96
N ARG A 175 -14.72 5.67 6.60
CA ARG A 175 -15.71 5.03 7.47
C ARG A 175 -16.56 4.10 6.62
N ASN A 176 -16.88 2.93 7.16
CA ASN A 176 -17.80 2.00 6.51
C ASN A 176 -19.24 2.46 6.75
N SER A 177 -19.71 3.41 5.93
CA SER A 177 -21.00 4.07 6.12
C SER A 177 -21.79 4.16 4.81
N PRO A 178 -23.11 4.40 4.88
CA PRO A 178 -23.96 4.56 3.69
C PRO A 178 -23.57 5.73 2.77
N LYS A 179 -22.66 6.62 3.19
CA LYS A 179 -22.15 7.72 2.34
C LYS A 179 -21.29 7.23 1.17
N PHE A 180 -20.78 6.00 1.25
CA PHE A 180 -19.89 5.40 0.26
C PHE A 180 -20.53 4.17 -0.38
N ALA A 181 -20.65 4.14 -1.70
CA ALA A 181 -21.33 3.06 -2.43
C ALA A 181 -20.45 1.85 -2.70
N ARG A 182 -19.18 2.07 -3.08
CA ARG A 182 -18.26 0.96 -3.39
C ARG A 182 -16.79 1.33 -3.25
N LEU A 183 -15.98 0.29 -3.03
CA LEU A 183 -14.52 0.43 -2.97
C LEU A 183 -13.93 0.89 -4.31
N GLY A 184 -12.85 1.67 -4.21
CA GLY A 184 -12.04 2.10 -5.34
C GLY A 184 -10.55 2.08 -4.99
N VAL A 185 -9.70 2.15 -6.01
CA VAL A 185 -8.25 1.92 -5.86
C VAL A 185 -7.57 3.04 -5.06
N HIS A 186 -7.99 4.29 -5.26
CA HIS A 186 -7.47 5.45 -4.54
C HIS A 186 -8.41 5.91 -3.43
N ARG A 187 -9.71 5.76 -3.65
CA ARG A 187 -10.76 6.30 -2.78
C ARG A 187 -12.06 5.53 -2.99
N PRO A 188 -12.99 5.56 -2.01
CA PRO A 188 -14.33 5.06 -2.23
C PRO A 188 -15.06 5.89 -3.29
N PHE A 189 -16.00 5.23 -3.97
CA PHE A 189 -17.02 5.89 -4.77
C PHE A 189 -18.14 6.34 -3.84
N LEU A 190 -18.60 7.57 -4.04
CA LEU A 190 -19.70 8.14 -3.29
C LEU A 190 -21.02 7.42 -3.59
N ALA A 191 -21.92 7.37 -2.62
CA ALA A 191 -23.32 7.01 -2.84
C ALA A 191 -24.05 8.12 -3.61
N ASP A 192 -25.27 7.86 -4.08
CA ASP A 192 -26.08 8.89 -4.76
C ASP A 192 -26.60 9.92 -3.75
N GLY A 193 -26.41 11.21 -4.05
CA GLY A 193 -26.84 12.35 -3.23
C GLY A 193 -26.22 12.46 -1.83
N PRO A 194 -24.92 12.17 -1.61
CA PRO A 194 -24.35 12.28 -0.28
C PRO A 194 -24.11 13.75 0.05
N LYS A 195 -24.50 14.17 1.25
CA LYS A 195 -24.29 15.54 1.76
C LYS A 195 -23.50 15.50 3.05
N GLY A 196 -22.69 16.54 3.27
CA GLY A 196 -21.90 16.70 4.49
C GLY A 196 -20.91 15.55 4.71
N ILE A 197 -20.14 15.20 3.68
CA ILE A 197 -18.99 14.31 3.85
C ILE A 197 -17.85 15.13 4.43
N ASN A 198 -17.40 14.78 5.63
CA ASN A 198 -16.19 15.34 6.20
C ASN A 198 -14.97 14.54 5.71
N TRP A 199 -14.29 15.08 4.70
CA TRP A 199 -13.12 14.47 4.08
C TRP A 199 -11.91 15.37 4.27
N ILE A 200 -10.85 14.82 4.86
CA ILE A 200 -9.64 15.59 5.18
C ILE A 200 -8.37 14.95 4.63
N LEU A 201 -7.30 15.74 4.56
CA LEU A 201 -5.92 15.28 4.63
C LEU A 201 -5.55 14.96 6.09
N PRO A 202 -4.43 14.26 6.35
CA PRO A 202 -4.14 13.73 7.67
C PRO A 202 -3.81 14.79 8.73
N ASP A 203 -3.54 16.03 8.32
CA ASP A 203 -3.32 17.17 9.22
C ASP A 203 -4.61 17.93 9.58
N GLY A 204 -5.77 17.46 9.09
CA GLY A 204 -7.08 18.08 9.33
C GLY A 204 -7.52 19.04 8.24
N THR A 205 -6.70 19.29 7.21
CA THR A 205 -7.08 20.14 6.08
C THR A 205 -8.26 19.51 5.34
N SER A 206 -9.39 20.21 5.25
CA SER A 206 -10.58 19.71 4.55
C SER A 206 -10.42 19.77 3.05
N LEU A 207 -10.90 18.74 2.35
CA LEU A 207 -11.09 18.78 0.90
C LEU A 207 -12.32 19.62 0.58
N THR A 208 -12.25 20.35 -0.53
CA THR A 208 -13.38 21.08 -1.10
C THR A 208 -14.45 20.12 -1.65
N GLU A 209 -15.67 20.61 -1.88
CA GLU A 209 -16.74 19.81 -2.47
C GLU A 209 -16.36 19.23 -3.84
N GLU A 210 -15.65 20.00 -4.66
CA GLU A 210 -15.14 19.55 -5.97
C GLU A 210 -14.13 18.40 -5.82
N GLU A 211 -13.22 18.50 -4.86
CA GLU A 211 -12.24 17.44 -4.59
C GLU A 211 -12.91 16.19 -4.04
N ILE A 212 -13.87 16.36 -3.11
CA ILE A 212 -14.69 15.27 -2.59
C ILE A 212 -15.42 14.56 -3.73
N GLU A 213 -15.85 15.23 -4.79
CA GLU A 213 -16.54 14.55 -5.90
C GLU A 213 -15.61 13.62 -6.70
N LYS A 214 -14.39 14.09 -7.04
CA LYS A 214 -13.58 13.42 -8.09
C LYS A 214 -12.07 13.33 -7.86
N ALA A 215 -11.51 14.03 -6.87
CA ALA A 215 -10.05 14.08 -6.71
C ALA A 215 -9.46 12.69 -6.45
N LEU A 216 -8.30 12.43 -7.06
CA LEU A 216 -7.47 11.25 -6.84
C LEU A 216 -6.08 11.62 -6.29
N PHE A 217 -5.80 12.92 -6.20
CA PHE A 217 -4.55 13.51 -5.81
C PHE A 217 -4.80 14.80 -5.03
N ALA A 218 -3.83 15.22 -4.23
CA ALA A 218 -3.76 16.53 -3.62
C ALA A 218 -2.80 17.43 -4.42
N VAL A 219 -2.98 18.75 -4.30
CA VAL A 219 -2.22 19.76 -5.06
C VAL A 219 -1.55 20.74 -4.09
N GLY A 220 -0.22 20.86 -4.15
CA GLY A 220 0.56 21.85 -3.39
C GLY A 220 0.63 21.65 -1.87
N HIS A 221 -0.39 21.06 -1.23
CA HIS A 221 -0.43 20.73 0.19
C HIS A 221 -0.79 19.26 0.41
N TYR A 222 -0.02 18.56 1.24
CA TYR A 222 -0.06 17.09 1.31
C TYR A 222 -0.38 16.51 2.69
N GLY A 223 -0.47 17.35 3.73
CA GLY A 223 -0.82 16.93 5.09
C GLY A 223 0.19 16.02 5.80
N TYR A 224 1.45 16.05 5.37
CA TYR A 224 2.52 15.19 5.92
C TYR A 224 2.88 15.46 7.39
N THR A 225 2.41 16.55 7.99
CA THR A 225 2.52 16.77 9.45
C THR A 225 1.66 15.79 10.23
N GLY A 226 0.52 15.34 9.68
CA GLY A 226 -0.33 14.30 10.26
C GLY A 226 0.14 12.89 9.90
N ALA A 227 0.28 12.60 8.60
CA ALA A 227 0.70 11.30 8.12
C ALA A 227 1.20 11.38 6.67
N GLN A 228 2.05 10.45 6.26
CA GLN A 228 2.51 10.30 4.87
C GLN A 228 2.35 8.84 4.42
N LEU A 229 1.98 8.63 3.15
CA LEU A 229 1.95 7.30 2.54
C LEU A 229 3.20 7.12 1.69
N ASN A 230 4.19 6.38 2.19
CA ASN A 230 5.44 6.17 1.46
C ASN A 230 5.21 5.18 0.33
N HIS A 231 5.45 5.61 -0.91
CA HIS A 231 5.27 4.77 -2.10
C HIS A 231 6.61 4.33 -2.69
N TYR A 232 6.92 3.05 -2.53
CA TYR A 232 8.15 2.41 -3.01
C TYR A 232 7.92 1.71 -4.34
N ALA A 233 7.44 2.46 -5.34
CA ALA A 233 6.98 1.89 -6.61
C ALA A 233 8.06 1.11 -7.37
N LEU A 234 9.34 1.48 -7.22
CA LEU A 234 10.48 0.82 -7.86
C LEU A 234 11.13 -0.25 -6.99
N ARG A 235 11.30 0.02 -5.70
CA ARG A 235 12.18 -0.75 -4.80
C ARG A 235 13.59 -0.86 -5.40
N SER A 236 14.26 -2.00 -5.25
CA SER A 236 15.57 -2.24 -5.87
C SER A 236 15.45 -2.43 -7.38
N LEU A 237 16.56 -2.24 -8.11
CA LEU A 237 16.59 -2.47 -9.56
C LEU A 237 16.11 -3.89 -9.91
N ASP A 238 16.62 -4.91 -9.22
CA ASP A 238 16.20 -6.30 -9.39
C ASP A 238 14.71 -6.49 -9.13
N GLY A 239 14.16 -5.85 -8.08
CA GLY A 239 12.72 -5.87 -7.78
C GLY A 239 11.89 -5.24 -8.90
N PHE A 240 12.34 -4.11 -9.44
CA PHE A 240 11.71 -3.48 -10.60
C PHE A 240 11.75 -4.35 -11.85
N LEU A 241 12.87 -5.03 -12.13
CA LEU A 241 12.98 -5.94 -13.27
C LEU A 241 11.99 -7.11 -13.17
N VAL A 242 11.86 -7.71 -11.98
CA VAL A 242 10.83 -8.75 -11.73
C VAL A 242 9.43 -8.19 -11.93
N LYS A 243 9.15 -6.98 -11.42
CA LYS A 243 7.89 -6.26 -11.63
C LYS A 243 7.59 -5.99 -13.11
N LYS A 244 8.60 -5.61 -13.90
CA LYS A 244 8.46 -5.39 -15.35
C LYS A 244 8.12 -6.68 -16.10
N LEU A 245 8.77 -7.80 -15.75
CA LEU A 245 8.55 -9.10 -16.39
C LEU A 245 7.19 -9.73 -16.09
N ARG A 246 6.62 -9.54 -14.89
CA ARG A 246 5.28 -10.10 -14.55
C ARG A 246 4.11 -9.28 -15.11
N GLY A 247 4.37 -8.05 -15.58
CA GLY A 247 3.36 -7.06 -15.96
C GLY A 247 2.72 -6.36 -14.75
N ARG A 248 1.76 -5.46 -14.99
CA ARG A 248 1.01 -4.84 -13.87
C ARG A 248 -0.03 -5.81 -13.31
N ALA A 249 -0.19 -5.85 -11.99
CA ALA A 249 -1.32 -6.53 -11.35
C ALA A 249 -2.71 -6.03 -11.87
N ASN A 250 -2.74 -4.86 -12.52
CA ASN A 250 -3.90 -4.23 -13.14
C ASN A 250 -4.18 -4.62 -14.61
N HIS A 251 -3.18 -5.13 -15.35
CA HIS A 251 -3.30 -5.37 -16.80
C HIS A 251 -2.47 -6.59 -17.25
N HIS A 252 -3.14 -7.58 -17.85
CA HIS A 252 -2.52 -8.84 -18.29
C HIS A 252 -1.59 -8.70 -19.52
N THR A 253 -1.55 -7.54 -20.21
CA THR A 253 -0.90 -7.43 -21.54
C THR A 253 0.01 -6.21 -21.75
N LYS A 254 0.22 -5.35 -20.75
CA LYS A 254 1.13 -4.19 -20.89
C LYS A 254 2.36 -4.35 -19.99
N THR A 255 3.51 -4.55 -20.64
CA THR A 255 4.84 -4.41 -20.03
C THR A 255 4.96 -3.02 -19.43
N ILE A 256 5.66 -2.89 -18.31
CA ILE A 256 5.91 -1.57 -17.70
C ILE A 256 6.83 -0.77 -18.63
N GLU A 257 6.29 0.31 -19.19
CA GLU A 257 6.99 1.22 -20.10
C GLU A 257 8.19 1.87 -19.40
N ASP A 258 9.22 2.21 -20.18
CA ASP A 258 10.48 2.79 -19.68
C ASP A 258 10.27 4.11 -18.93
N GLY A 259 9.23 4.88 -19.31
CA GLY A 259 8.83 6.10 -18.60
C GLY A 259 8.38 5.88 -17.15
N TYR A 260 8.09 4.65 -16.74
CA TYR A 260 7.71 4.34 -15.36
C TYR A 260 8.89 4.52 -14.39
N TRP A 261 10.11 4.12 -14.77
CA TRP A 261 11.28 4.31 -13.92
C TRP A 261 11.49 5.80 -13.64
N ARG A 262 11.56 6.61 -14.70
CA ARG A 262 11.75 8.07 -14.62
C ARG A 262 10.66 8.77 -13.80
N ARG A 263 9.43 8.25 -13.83
CA ARG A 263 8.31 8.80 -13.06
C ARG A 263 8.41 8.53 -11.56
N PHE A 264 9.10 7.47 -11.14
CA PHE A 264 9.08 7.02 -9.73
C PHE A 264 10.46 7.01 -9.07
N ASP A 265 11.55 7.22 -9.81
CA ASP A 265 12.89 7.29 -9.24
C ASP A 265 13.18 8.69 -8.67
N HIS A 266 12.47 9.04 -7.61
CA HIS A 266 12.65 10.32 -6.91
C HIS A 266 13.51 10.13 -5.65
N SER A 267 14.81 10.41 -5.78
CA SER A 267 15.79 10.32 -4.69
C SER A 267 16.35 11.70 -4.33
N VAL A 268 15.48 12.64 -3.94
CA VAL A 268 15.80 14.06 -3.74
C VAL A 268 16.19 14.38 -2.30
N GLU A 269 15.37 13.97 -1.32
CA GLU A 269 15.58 14.23 0.11
C GLU A 269 15.78 12.93 0.87
N ASP A 270 16.63 12.96 1.90
CA ASP A 270 16.72 11.86 2.86
C ASP A 270 15.51 11.88 3.81
N ASP A 271 14.88 10.72 3.98
CA ASP A 271 13.81 10.47 4.94
C ASP A 271 13.93 9.04 5.48
N SER A 272 14.55 8.92 6.66
CA SER A 272 14.65 7.69 7.44
C SER A 272 13.54 7.55 8.49
N SER A 273 12.57 8.47 8.54
CA SER A 273 11.64 8.56 9.68
C SER A 273 10.75 7.31 9.83
N LEU A 274 10.36 6.66 8.73
CA LEU A 274 9.66 5.36 8.81
C LEU A 274 10.60 4.23 9.24
N ALA A 275 11.85 4.24 8.79
CA ALA A 275 12.84 3.23 9.13
C ALA A 275 13.15 3.24 10.64
N GLU A 276 13.32 4.45 11.20
CA GLU A 276 13.56 4.67 12.64
C GLU A 276 12.38 4.26 13.52
N ASN A 277 11.16 4.24 12.96
CA ASN A 277 9.93 3.87 13.67
C ASN A 277 9.38 2.50 13.25
N PHE A 278 10.25 1.59 12.77
CA PHE A 278 9.83 0.29 12.24
C PHE A 278 9.90 -0.87 13.27
N ASP A 279 10.37 -0.62 14.49
CA ASP A 279 10.63 -1.67 15.50
C ASP A 279 9.41 -2.53 15.83
N ALA A 280 8.24 -1.92 16.01
CA ALA A 280 7.01 -2.67 16.30
C ALA A 280 6.63 -3.63 15.15
N ALA A 281 6.86 -3.20 13.90
CA ALA A 281 6.67 -4.05 12.73
C ALA A 281 7.73 -5.16 12.68
N MET A 282 9.01 -4.86 12.98
CA MET A 282 10.08 -5.87 13.05
C MET A 282 9.74 -6.98 14.04
N GLN A 283 9.26 -6.65 15.24
CA GLN A 283 8.87 -7.65 16.23
C GLN A 283 7.73 -8.56 15.75
N ILE A 284 6.76 -8.02 14.99
CA ILE A 284 5.69 -8.82 14.39
C ILE A 284 6.25 -9.72 13.28
N ARG A 285 7.09 -9.16 12.40
CA ARG A 285 7.76 -9.89 11.31
C ARG A 285 8.58 -11.06 11.84
N GLU A 286 9.37 -10.85 12.88
CA GLU A 286 10.17 -11.90 13.52
C GLU A 286 9.30 -13.04 14.07
N ARG A 287 8.13 -12.73 14.65
CA ARG A 287 7.18 -13.77 15.09
C ARG A 287 6.65 -14.59 13.91
N PHE A 288 6.37 -13.96 12.76
CA PHE A 288 6.00 -14.70 11.56
C PHE A 288 7.14 -15.61 11.07
N LEU A 289 8.38 -15.13 11.08
CA LEU A 289 9.55 -15.91 10.65
C LEU A 289 9.94 -17.04 11.60
N ARG A 290 9.42 -17.07 12.83
CA ARG A 290 9.55 -18.25 13.72
C ARG A 290 8.64 -19.41 13.31
N ILE A 291 7.64 -19.16 12.48
CA ILE A 291 6.75 -20.20 11.96
C ILE A 291 7.44 -20.85 10.76
N GLU A 292 7.76 -22.13 10.88
CA GLU A 292 8.58 -22.88 9.91
C GLU A 292 8.06 -22.75 8.47
N ASP A 293 6.77 -22.99 8.25
CA ASP A 293 6.14 -22.86 6.94
C ASP A 293 6.29 -21.45 6.37
N LEU A 294 6.04 -20.40 7.17
CA LEU A 294 6.13 -19.01 6.69
C LEU A 294 7.56 -18.64 6.33
N ARG A 295 8.52 -19.01 7.18
CA ARG A 295 9.95 -18.78 6.92
C ARG A 295 10.38 -19.46 5.63
N LYS A 296 10.03 -20.74 5.46
CA LYS A 296 10.35 -21.51 4.25
C LYS A 296 9.81 -20.82 3.00
N TRP A 297 8.51 -20.51 2.96
CA TRP A 297 7.90 -19.90 1.76
C TRP A 297 8.42 -18.49 1.49
N HIS A 298 8.76 -17.74 2.53
CA HIS A 298 9.40 -16.43 2.41
C HIS A 298 10.80 -16.53 1.80
N GLU A 299 11.65 -17.44 2.31
CA GLU A 299 12.98 -17.73 1.75
C GLU A 299 12.90 -18.20 0.29
N GLU A 300 11.96 -19.11 -0.03
CA GLU A 300 11.74 -19.56 -1.42
C GLU A 300 11.27 -18.41 -2.33
N ALA A 301 10.46 -17.48 -1.84
CA ALA A 301 10.04 -16.32 -2.61
C ALA A 301 11.21 -15.38 -2.90
N LEU A 302 12.08 -15.11 -1.92
CA LEU A 302 13.31 -14.34 -2.14
C LEU A 302 14.20 -14.97 -3.20
N ASP A 303 14.43 -16.28 -3.12
CA ASP A 303 15.28 -16.99 -4.07
C ASP A 303 14.68 -17.03 -5.46
N TRP A 304 13.35 -17.21 -5.57
CA TRP A 304 12.64 -17.10 -6.84
C TRP A 304 12.85 -15.72 -7.47
N HIS A 305 12.66 -14.64 -6.69
CA HIS A 305 12.81 -13.26 -7.17
C HIS A 305 14.24 -12.95 -7.60
N ARG A 306 15.25 -13.36 -6.81
CA ARG A 306 16.67 -13.23 -7.18
C ARG A 306 17.00 -13.98 -8.47
N LYS A 307 16.52 -15.21 -8.62
CA LYS A 307 16.71 -16.00 -9.86
C LYS A 307 16.03 -15.32 -11.05
N ARG A 308 14.82 -14.79 -10.86
CA ARG A 308 14.05 -14.11 -11.91
C ARG A 308 14.74 -12.81 -12.34
N ALA A 309 15.29 -12.04 -11.41
CA ALA A 309 16.08 -10.84 -11.72
C ALA A 309 17.36 -11.17 -12.52
N ARG A 310 18.10 -12.22 -12.13
CA ARG A 310 19.27 -12.70 -12.91
C ARG A 310 18.89 -13.14 -14.32
N GLN A 311 17.70 -13.72 -14.51
CA GLN A 311 17.19 -14.04 -15.84
C GLN A 311 16.82 -12.79 -16.62
N ALA A 312 16.15 -11.82 -15.99
CA ALA A 312 15.76 -10.54 -16.59
C ALA A 312 16.97 -9.79 -17.18
N ARG A 313 18.10 -9.80 -16.45
CA ARG A 313 19.34 -9.15 -16.89
C ARG A 313 19.99 -9.77 -18.14
N LYS A 314 19.53 -10.94 -18.59
CA LYS A 314 19.99 -11.57 -19.83
C LYS A 314 19.11 -11.20 -21.04
N ASP A 315 17.98 -10.53 -20.81
CA ASP A 315 17.07 -10.09 -21.85
C ASP A 315 17.68 -8.87 -22.57
N PRO A 316 17.86 -8.92 -23.91
CA PRO A 316 18.41 -7.81 -24.69
C PRO A 316 17.66 -6.49 -24.51
N ASP A 317 16.33 -6.51 -24.37
CA ASP A 317 15.52 -5.30 -24.20
C ASP A 317 15.77 -4.66 -22.83
N ILE A 318 15.95 -5.49 -21.80
CA ILE A 318 16.34 -5.03 -20.46
C ILE A 318 17.75 -4.46 -20.47
N LEU A 319 18.71 -5.10 -21.15
CA LEU A 319 20.06 -4.59 -21.26
C LEU A 319 20.09 -3.19 -21.91
N ALA A 320 19.38 -3.02 -23.04
CA ALA A 320 19.25 -1.73 -23.70
C ALA A 320 18.59 -0.67 -22.81
N MET A 321 17.60 -1.05 -22.00
CA MET A 321 16.99 -0.15 -21.00
C MET A 321 18.00 0.26 -19.93
N LEU A 322 18.77 -0.69 -19.39
CA LEU A 322 19.78 -0.43 -18.37
C LEU A 322 20.89 0.50 -18.87
N GLU A 323 21.36 0.31 -20.11
CA GLU A 323 22.34 1.19 -20.75
C GLU A 323 21.83 2.62 -20.86
N LYS A 324 20.57 2.81 -21.28
CA LYS A 324 19.94 4.15 -21.34
C LYS A 324 19.87 4.80 -19.96
N LEU A 325 19.43 4.08 -18.94
CA LEU A 325 19.35 4.60 -17.57
C LEU A 325 20.74 5.00 -17.04
N GLN A 326 21.78 4.24 -17.37
CA GLN A 326 23.14 4.55 -16.96
C GLN A 326 23.67 5.82 -17.66
N GLN A 327 23.41 5.98 -18.96
CA GLN A 327 23.79 7.18 -19.72
C GLN A 327 23.12 8.44 -19.16
N GLU A 328 21.83 8.35 -18.82
CA GLU A 328 21.06 9.45 -18.21
C GLU A 328 21.59 9.87 -16.82
N GLN A 329 22.16 8.95 -16.04
CA GLN A 329 22.76 9.27 -14.73
C GLN A 329 24.15 9.94 -14.85
N THR A 330 24.82 9.79 -15.99
CA THR A 330 26.16 10.34 -16.23
C THR A 330 26.18 11.65 -17.02
N ALA A 331 25.01 12.09 -17.52
CA ALA A 331 24.83 13.31 -18.30
C ALA A 331 24.40 14.49 -17.42
#